data_AF-A0A376FIQ5-F1
#
_entry.id   AF-A0A376FIQ5-F1
#
_cell.length_a   1.000
_cell.length_b   1.000
_cell.length_c   1.000
_cell.angle_alpha   90.00
_cell.angle_beta   90.00
_cell.angle_gamma   90.00
#
_symmetry.space_group_name_H-M   'P 1'
#
loop_
_entity.id
_entity.type
_entity.pdbx_description
1 polymer ?
#
loop_
_entity_poly.entity_id
_entity_poly.type
_entity_poly.pdbx_seq_one_letter_code
_entity_poly.pdbx_strand_id
1 'polypeptide(L)'
;MRAEAQRARFNLPAWPTTTIGSFPQTTEIRGLRLDFKKGNLDANHYRTGIAEHIKQAIIEQERLGLDVLVHGEAERNDMVEYFGEHLDGFVFTQNGWVQSYGSRCVKPPVVIGDVSRPEAITVEWAKYAQSLTDKPVKGMLTGPVTILCWSFPREDVTRETIAKQIALALRDEVADLEAAGIGIIQIDEPALREGLPLRRCDWDAYLQWGVEAFRINAAVAKDDTQITPTCVTANLTTSWIRLPRWMPT
;
A
#
# COMPACT_ATOMS: atom_id res chain seq x y z
N MET A 1 -21.78 0.55 -14.34
CA MET A 1 -20.80 -0.51 -14.66
C MET A 1 -19.97 -0.91 -13.43
N ARG A 2 -18.81 -0.29 -13.09
CA ARG A 2 -17.98 -0.71 -11.92
C ARG A 2 -18.72 -0.78 -10.58
N ALA A 3 -19.37 0.31 -10.18
CA ALA A 3 -20.08 0.37 -8.89
C ALA A 3 -21.19 -0.67 -8.76
N GLU A 4 -21.85 -1.04 -9.86
CA GLU A 4 -22.89 -2.08 -9.88
C GLU A 4 -22.27 -3.48 -9.75
N ALA A 5 -21.19 -3.75 -10.50
CA ALA A 5 -20.45 -5.01 -10.41
C ALA A 5 -19.88 -5.25 -9.00
N GLN A 6 -19.30 -4.22 -8.38
CA GLN A 6 -18.78 -4.28 -7.01
C GLN A 6 -19.89 -4.49 -5.98
N ARG A 7 -21.03 -3.79 -6.10
CA ARG A 7 -22.20 -4.00 -5.23
C ARG A 7 -22.74 -5.42 -5.35
N ALA A 8 -22.80 -5.96 -6.57
CA ALA A 8 -23.24 -7.32 -6.81
C ALA A 8 -22.26 -8.36 -6.22
N ARG A 9 -20.95 -8.13 -6.34
CA ARG A 9 -19.91 -9.02 -5.82
C ARG A 9 -19.86 -9.06 -4.29
N PHE A 10 -19.84 -7.89 -3.65
CA PHE A 10 -19.61 -7.81 -2.20
C PHE A 10 -20.89 -7.78 -1.37
N ASN A 11 -22.03 -7.41 -1.96
CA ASN A 11 -23.34 -7.33 -1.29
C ASN A 11 -23.29 -6.65 0.09
N LEU A 12 -22.52 -5.57 0.18
CA LEU A 12 -22.32 -4.82 1.43
C LEU A 12 -23.61 -4.11 1.88
N PRO A 13 -23.82 -3.92 3.19
CA PRO A 13 -24.95 -3.15 3.69
C PRO A 13 -24.88 -1.69 3.25
N ALA A 14 -25.96 -0.94 3.44
CA ALA A 14 -26.02 0.49 3.06
C ALA A 14 -24.94 1.36 3.74
N TRP A 15 -24.51 0.96 4.95
CA TRP A 15 -23.51 1.66 5.75
C TRP A 15 -22.38 0.69 6.13
N PRO A 16 -21.52 0.30 5.17
CA PRO A 16 -20.48 -0.68 5.44
C PRO A 16 -19.41 -0.10 6.37
N THR A 17 -18.96 -0.94 7.28
CA THR A 17 -17.95 -0.63 8.28
C THR A 17 -16.62 -1.30 7.94
N THR A 18 -15.53 -0.56 8.10
CA THR A 18 -14.17 -1.03 7.84
C THR A 18 -13.17 -0.20 8.63
N THR A 19 -11.92 -0.68 8.69
CA THR A 19 -10.77 0.07 9.21
C THR A 19 -9.81 0.43 8.08
N ILE A 20 -8.78 1.22 8.39
CA ILE A 20 -7.87 1.75 7.36
C ILE A 20 -6.77 0.75 6.99
N GLY A 21 -6.23 -0.04 7.92
CA GLY A 21 -5.09 -0.93 7.64
C GLY A 21 -4.41 -1.40 8.92
N SER A 22 -3.29 -0.77 9.27
CA SER A 22 -2.48 -1.13 10.42
C SER A 22 -3.24 -1.27 11.75
N PHE A 23 -2.93 -2.33 12.48
CA PHE A 23 -3.34 -2.52 13.88
C PHE A 23 -2.17 -2.30 14.86
N PRO A 24 -2.45 -2.23 16.18
CA PRO A 24 -1.41 -1.94 17.18
C PRO A 24 -0.18 -2.84 17.05
N GLN A 25 0.96 -2.20 16.88
CA GLN A 25 2.26 -2.85 16.73
C GLN A 25 2.83 -3.18 18.12
N THR A 26 2.48 -4.35 18.65
CA THR A 26 2.82 -4.79 20.02
C THR A 26 4.31 -5.13 20.17
N THR A 27 4.75 -5.31 21.42
CA THR A 27 6.14 -5.71 21.72
C THR A 27 6.49 -7.07 21.11
N GLU A 28 5.53 -7.99 21.07
CA GLU A 28 5.66 -9.33 20.50
C GLU A 28 5.90 -9.26 18.98
N ILE A 29 5.08 -8.48 18.26
CA ILE A 29 5.24 -8.27 16.80
C ILE A 29 6.61 -7.65 16.50
N ARG A 30 7.00 -6.62 17.26
CA ARG A 30 8.30 -5.97 17.11
C ARG A 30 9.47 -6.92 17.40
N GLY A 31 9.31 -7.78 18.41
CA GLY A 31 10.29 -8.82 18.77
C GLY A 31 10.48 -9.83 17.62
N LEU A 32 9.38 -10.39 17.10
CA LEU A 32 9.42 -11.34 15.97
C LEU A 32 10.16 -10.77 14.76
N ARG A 33 9.84 -9.53 14.36
CA ARG A 33 10.52 -8.86 13.24
C ARG A 33 11.99 -8.61 13.52
N LEU A 34 12.32 -8.18 14.74
CA LEU A 34 13.71 -7.91 15.12
C LEU A 34 14.55 -9.18 15.11
N ASP A 35 14.04 -10.28 15.66
CA ASP A 35 14.75 -11.56 15.73
C ASP A 35 14.91 -12.19 14.35
N PHE A 36 13.90 -12.09 13.49
CA PHE A 36 14.02 -12.50 12.08
C PHE A 36 15.09 -11.66 11.35
N LYS A 37 15.05 -10.33 11.50
CA LYS A 37 16.05 -9.42 10.88
C LYS A 37 17.48 -9.68 11.37
N LYS A 38 17.66 -10.16 12.61
CA LYS A 38 18.96 -10.54 13.17
C LYS A 38 19.40 -11.96 12.81
N GLY A 39 18.54 -12.77 12.19
CA GLY A 39 18.80 -14.19 11.93
C GLY A 39 18.69 -15.10 13.15
N ASN A 40 18.10 -14.61 14.25
CA ASN A 40 17.84 -15.40 15.46
C ASN A 40 16.60 -16.29 15.31
N LEU A 41 15.76 -16.01 14.32
CA LEU A 41 14.51 -16.71 14.02
C LEU A 41 14.54 -17.12 12.53
N ASP A 42 14.20 -18.36 12.23
CA ASP A 42 14.07 -18.79 10.83
C ASP A 42 12.75 -18.29 10.20
N ALA A 43 12.69 -18.37 8.87
CA ALA A 43 11.55 -17.89 8.09
C ALA A 43 10.23 -18.61 8.43
N ASN A 44 10.26 -19.89 8.78
CA ASN A 44 9.05 -20.65 9.09
C ASN A 44 8.45 -20.24 10.43
N HIS A 45 9.30 -20.06 11.45
CA HIS A 45 8.86 -19.59 12.75
C HIS A 45 8.40 -18.12 12.68
N TYR A 46 9.12 -17.27 11.95
CA TYR A 46 8.68 -15.89 11.69
C TYR A 46 7.31 -15.87 11.02
N ARG A 47 7.15 -16.66 9.95
CA ARG A 47 5.89 -16.73 9.22
C ARG A 47 4.73 -17.18 10.10
N THR A 48 4.95 -18.22 10.89
CA THR A 48 3.94 -18.76 11.81
C THR A 48 3.53 -17.73 12.87
N GLY A 49 4.50 -17.00 13.43
CA GLY A 49 4.24 -15.96 14.43
C GLY A 49 3.42 -14.80 13.86
N ILE A 50 3.77 -14.30 12.67
CA ILE A 50 3.01 -13.24 12.00
C ILE A 50 1.60 -13.72 11.61
N ALA A 51 1.48 -14.95 11.12
CA ALA A 51 0.20 -15.56 10.77
C ALA A 51 -0.75 -15.62 11.98
N GLU A 52 -0.26 -15.94 13.18
CA GLU A 52 -1.10 -15.95 14.39
C GLU A 52 -1.61 -14.55 14.75
N HIS A 53 -0.81 -13.50 14.57
CA HIS A 53 -1.26 -12.12 14.75
C HIS A 53 -2.31 -11.70 13.72
N ILE A 54 -2.14 -12.08 12.45
CA ILE A 54 -3.15 -11.85 11.41
C ILE A 54 -4.46 -12.58 11.76
N LYS A 55 -4.36 -13.83 12.23
CA LYS A 55 -5.53 -14.61 12.63
C LYS A 55 -6.27 -13.98 13.80
N GLN A 56 -5.57 -13.53 14.83
CA GLN A 56 -6.18 -12.76 15.92
C GLN A 56 -6.89 -11.51 15.41
N ALA A 57 -6.26 -10.76 14.51
CA ALA A 57 -6.84 -9.56 13.92
C ALA A 57 -8.15 -9.86 13.17
N ILE A 58 -8.20 -10.93 12.38
CA ILE A 58 -9.42 -11.33 11.66
C ILE A 58 -10.53 -11.74 12.63
N ILE A 59 -10.23 -12.61 13.61
CA ILE A 59 -11.22 -13.07 14.61
C ILE A 59 -11.82 -11.89 15.37
N GLU A 60 -11.00 -10.93 15.78
CA GLU A 60 -11.48 -9.77 16.54
C GLU A 60 -12.37 -8.87 15.70
N GLN A 61 -12.02 -8.63 14.43
CA GLN A 61 -12.86 -7.85 13.52
C GLN A 61 -14.19 -8.53 13.21
N GLU A 62 -14.21 -9.85 13.07
CA GLU A 62 -15.44 -10.61 12.92
C GLU A 62 -16.33 -10.50 14.16
N ARG A 63 -15.73 -10.61 15.36
CA ARG A 63 -16.43 -10.43 16.65
C ARG A 63 -17.04 -9.04 16.78
N LEU A 64 -16.36 -8.01 16.27
CA LEU A 64 -16.84 -6.63 16.23
C LEU A 64 -17.91 -6.39 15.16
N GLY A 65 -18.15 -7.36 14.27
CA GLY A 65 -19.17 -7.28 13.23
C GLY A 65 -18.80 -6.36 12.06
N LEU A 66 -17.51 -6.10 11.80
CA LEU A 66 -17.07 -5.27 10.67
C LEU A 66 -17.40 -5.91 9.32
N ASP A 67 -17.69 -5.11 8.29
CA ASP A 67 -18.13 -5.62 6.98
C ASP A 67 -16.97 -5.93 6.02
N VAL A 68 -15.93 -5.08 6.02
CA VAL A 68 -14.71 -5.26 5.22
C VAL A 68 -13.50 -5.23 6.14
N LEU A 69 -12.70 -6.30 6.11
CA LEU A 69 -11.64 -6.52 7.09
C LEU A 69 -10.25 -6.14 6.52
N VAL A 70 -9.28 -6.00 7.41
CA VAL A 70 -7.86 -5.81 7.08
C VAL A 70 -7.02 -6.83 7.84
N HIS A 71 -5.83 -7.19 7.35
CA HIS A 71 -4.97 -8.17 8.05
C HIS A 71 -4.13 -7.55 9.18
N GLY A 72 -4.12 -6.21 9.30
CA GLY A 72 -3.48 -5.48 10.40
C GLY A 72 -1.99 -5.16 10.20
N GLU A 73 -1.38 -5.58 9.09
CA GLU A 73 -0.01 -5.22 8.68
C GLU A 73 1.07 -5.55 9.74
N ALA A 74 0.95 -6.71 10.39
CA ALA A 74 1.89 -7.17 11.41
C ALA A 74 3.29 -7.48 10.84
N GLU A 75 3.37 -7.85 9.57
CA GLU A 75 4.63 -8.09 8.85
C GLU A 75 5.39 -6.79 8.54
N ARG A 76 4.72 -5.63 8.55
CA ARG A 76 5.27 -4.36 8.09
C ARG A 76 5.75 -3.50 9.24
N ASN A 77 6.99 -3.05 9.15
CA ASN A 77 7.52 -2.02 10.05
C ASN A 77 7.13 -0.60 9.60
N ASP A 78 7.29 -0.35 8.31
CA ASP A 78 7.02 0.93 7.66
C ASP A 78 6.47 0.68 6.25
N MET A 79 5.54 1.53 5.83
CA MET A 79 4.80 1.34 4.58
C MET A 79 5.64 1.62 3.32
N VAL A 80 6.82 2.22 3.44
CA VAL A 80 7.76 2.44 2.32
C VAL A 80 8.98 1.52 2.44
N GLU A 81 9.53 1.34 3.64
CA GLU A 81 10.65 0.40 3.87
C GLU A 81 10.25 -1.02 3.42
N TYR A 82 9.06 -1.47 3.77
CA TYR A 82 8.60 -2.83 3.45
C TYR A 82 8.53 -3.10 1.95
N PHE A 83 8.01 -2.17 1.14
CA PHE A 83 7.97 -2.34 -0.31
C PHE A 83 9.36 -2.24 -0.93
N GLY A 84 10.17 -1.26 -0.50
CA GLY A 84 11.50 -1.10 -1.06
C GLY A 84 12.40 -2.34 -0.80
N GLU A 85 12.23 -3.05 0.31
CA GLU A 85 12.99 -4.29 0.61
C GLU A 85 12.69 -5.42 -0.39
N HIS A 86 11.58 -5.31 -1.15
CA HIS A 86 11.15 -6.30 -2.14
C HIS A 86 11.17 -5.76 -3.59
N LEU A 87 11.72 -4.56 -3.81
CA LEU A 87 11.85 -3.95 -5.13
C LEU A 87 13.33 -3.86 -5.52
N ASP A 88 13.65 -4.29 -6.74
CA ASP A 88 14.96 -4.02 -7.33
C ASP A 88 15.13 -2.51 -7.55
N GLY A 89 16.38 -2.06 -7.58
CA GLY A 89 16.71 -0.63 -7.73
C GLY A 89 16.69 0.16 -6.42
N PHE A 90 16.35 -0.47 -5.29
CA PHE A 90 16.43 0.11 -3.95
C PHE A 90 17.62 -0.42 -3.14
N VAL A 91 18.20 0.44 -2.30
CA VAL A 91 19.14 0.04 -1.25
C VAL A 91 18.79 0.69 0.09
N PHE A 92 19.29 0.08 1.15
CA PHE A 92 18.97 0.45 2.52
C PHE A 92 20.24 0.75 3.31
N THR A 93 20.20 1.84 4.07
CA THR A 93 21.24 2.14 5.04
C THR A 93 21.03 1.35 6.33
N GLN A 94 22.09 1.16 7.11
CA GLN A 94 21.97 0.57 8.46
C GLN A 94 21.60 1.64 9.51
N ASN A 95 22.15 2.85 9.39
CA ASN A 95 22.02 3.92 10.38
C ASN A 95 21.57 5.27 9.79
N GLY A 96 21.04 5.31 8.57
CA GLY A 96 20.59 6.54 7.89
C GLY A 96 19.24 7.05 8.41
N TRP A 97 19.16 7.33 9.70
CA TRP A 97 17.95 7.84 10.35
C TRP A 97 17.73 9.31 10.03
N VAL A 98 16.50 9.65 9.65
CA VAL A 98 16.04 11.02 9.42
C VAL A 98 14.87 11.30 10.36
N GLN A 99 14.92 12.43 11.05
CA GLN A 99 13.83 12.85 11.94
C GLN A 99 12.58 13.15 11.09
N SER A 100 11.45 12.54 11.45
CA SER A 100 10.16 12.78 10.81
C SER A 100 9.30 13.74 11.64
N TYR A 101 9.01 13.40 12.90
CA TYR A 101 8.29 14.29 13.80
C TYR A 101 8.56 13.94 15.27
N GLY A 102 8.82 14.96 16.10
CA GLY A 102 9.16 14.76 17.51
C GLY A 102 10.38 13.86 17.67
N SER A 103 10.26 12.76 18.41
CA SER A 103 11.30 11.73 18.57
C SER A 103 11.21 10.59 17.55
N ARG A 104 10.24 10.62 16.62
CA ARG A 104 10.10 9.58 15.59
C ARG A 104 11.07 9.86 14.45
N CYS A 105 11.95 8.88 14.20
CA CYS A 105 12.80 8.84 13.02
C CYS A 105 12.29 7.79 12.04
N VAL A 106 12.53 8.04 10.76
CA VAL A 106 12.34 7.09 9.66
C VAL A 106 13.69 6.79 9.03
N LYS A 107 13.76 5.72 8.24
CA LYS A 107 14.97 5.33 7.52
C LYS A 107 14.63 5.22 6.04
N PRO A 108 14.62 6.35 5.31
CA PRO A 108 14.21 6.39 3.91
C PRO A 108 15.07 5.43 3.06
N PRO A 109 14.45 4.61 2.19
CA PRO A 109 15.19 3.86 1.18
C PRO A 109 15.91 4.82 0.21
N VAL A 110 16.91 4.31 -0.52
CA VAL A 110 17.59 5.06 -1.58
C VAL A 110 17.36 4.36 -2.91
N VAL A 111 16.83 5.09 -3.89
CA VAL A 111 16.69 4.60 -5.27
C VAL A 111 18.03 4.78 -5.97
N ILE A 112 18.63 3.69 -6.45
CA ILE A 112 19.95 3.69 -7.11
C ILE A 112 19.91 3.14 -8.54
N GLY A 113 18.79 2.52 -8.93
CA GLY A 113 18.64 1.79 -10.18
C GLY A 113 17.26 1.96 -10.80
N ASP A 114 17.04 1.32 -11.94
CA ASP A 114 15.69 1.14 -12.47
C ASP A 114 14.91 0.21 -11.54
N VAL A 115 13.62 0.53 -11.33
CA VAL A 115 12.78 -0.20 -10.37
C VAL A 115 11.99 -1.31 -11.06
N SER A 116 12.06 -2.52 -10.50
CA SER A 116 11.24 -3.67 -10.88
C SER A 116 10.83 -4.50 -9.67
N ARG A 117 9.74 -5.27 -9.81
CA ARG A 117 9.27 -6.21 -8.80
C ARG A 117 9.66 -7.64 -9.23
N PRO A 118 10.65 -8.29 -8.60
CA PRO A 118 11.05 -9.65 -8.95
C PRO A 118 10.04 -10.70 -8.51
N GLU A 119 9.38 -10.50 -7.36
CA GLU A 119 8.46 -11.46 -6.73
C GLU A 119 7.27 -10.75 -6.08
N ALA A 120 6.20 -11.50 -5.82
CA ALA A 120 5.03 -10.97 -5.11
C ALA A 120 5.37 -10.58 -3.66
N ILE A 121 4.86 -9.43 -3.23
CA ILE A 121 5.27 -8.79 -1.97
C ILE A 121 4.29 -9.15 -0.84
N THR A 122 2.99 -8.98 -1.09
CA THR A 122 1.93 -8.97 -0.07
C THR A 122 0.91 -10.10 -0.23
N VAL A 123 0.96 -10.79 -1.38
CA VAL A 123 -0.04 -11.78 -1.79
C VAL A 123 -0.17 -12.93 -0.80
N GLU A 124 0.95 -13.42 -0.23
CA GLU A 124 0.91 -14.52 0.77
C GLU A 124 0.06 -14.14 1.97
N TRP A 125 0.29 -12.95 2.54
CA TRP A 125 -0.42 -12.46 3.73
C TRP A 125 -1.87 -12.15 3.45
N ALA A 126 -2.16 -11.50 2.32
CA ALA A 126 -3.53 -11.18 1.92
C ALA A 126 -4.34 -12.46 1.68
N LYS A 127 -3.76 -13.45 1.00
CA LYS A 127 -4.40 -14.75 0.75
C LYS A 127 -4.64 -15.53 2.04
N TYR A 128 -3.65 -15.54 2.95
CA TYR A 128 -3.82 -16.18 4.25
C TYR A 128 -4.96 -15.52 5.04
N ALA A 129 -4.97 -14.19 5.14
CA ALA A 129 -6.01 -13.45 5.84
C ALA A 129 -7.41 -13.71 5.25
N GLN A 130 -7.55 -13.67 3.91
CA GLN A 130 -8.81 -13.97 3.23
C GLN A 130 -9.26 -15.42 3.44
N SER A 131 -8.34 -16.37 3.64
CA SER A 131 -8.70 -17.78 3.90
C SER A 131 -9.32 -18.03 5.28
N LEU A 132 -9.26 -17.05 6.19
CA LEU A 132 -9.76 -17.18 7.56
C LEU A 132 -11.20 -16.68 7.73
N THR A 133 -11.80 -16.08 6.71
CA THR A 133 -13.14 -15.46 6.78
C THR A 133 -13.83 -15.46 5.42
N ASP A 134 -15.16 -15.47 5.43
CA ASP A 134 -15.98 -15.27 4.23
C ASP A 134 -16.19 -13.78 3.89
N LYS A 135 -15.81 -12.87 4.80
CA LYS A 135 -15.89 -11.43 4.56
C LYS A 135 -14.75 -10.97 3.66
N PRO A 136 -14.95 -9.93 2.82
CA PRO A 136 -13.87 -9.39 2.01
C PRO A 136 -12.76 -8.80 2.87
N VAL A 137 -11.52 -9.20 2.60
CA VAL A 137 -10.31 -8.65 3.23
C VAL A 137 -9.59 -7.73 2.23
N LYS A 138 -9.12 -6.57 2.69
CA LYS A 138 -8.38 -5.63 1.85
C LYS A 138 -6.94 -6.12 1.59
N GLY A 139 -6.53 -6.08 0.33
CA GLY A 139 -5.11 -6.01 -0.02
C GLY A 139 -4.58 -4.60 0.26
N MET A 140 -3.39 -4.47 0.82
CA MET A 140 -2.86 -3.19 1.30
C MET A 140 -1.57 -2.82 0.56
N LEU A 141 -1.56 -1.74 -0.21
CA LEU A 141 -0.42 -1.26 -0.97
C LEU A 141 -0.10 0.20 -0.66
N THR A 142 1.18 0.54 -0.69
CA THR A 142 1.62 1.94 -0.74
C THR A 142 1.73 2.37 -2.19
N GLY A 143 1.20 3.54 -2.52
CA GLY A 143 1.21 4.05 -3.89
C GLY A 143 2.59 4.50 -4.37
N PRO A 144 2.80 4.55 -5.70
CA PRO A 144 4.09 4.86 -6.30
C PRO A 144 4.63 6.24 -5.94
N VAL A 145 3.76 7.26 -5.81
CA VAL A 145 4.20 8.63 -5.49
C VAL A 145 4.71 8.69 -4.06
N THR A 146 4.09 7.96 -3.14
CA THR A 146 4.51 7.87 -1.74
C THR A 146 5.82 7.12 -1.57
N ILE A 147 5.98 5.95 -2.22
CA ILE A 147 7.25 5.23 -2.22
C ILE A 147 8.38 6.15 -2.73
N LEU A 148 8.14 6.89 -3.82
CA LEU A 148 9.11 7.85 -4.35
C LEU A 148 9.39 9.01 -3.39
N CYS A 149 8.36 9.65 -2.83
CA CYS A 149 8.53 10.88 -2.05
C CYS A 149 9.18 10.63 -0.69
N TRP A 150 8.98 9.45 -0.10
CA TRP A 150 9.56 9.06 1.18
C TRP A 150 10.83 8.20 1.02
N SER A 151 11.39 8.18 -0.19
CA SER A 151 12.72 7.63 -0.49
C SER A 151 13.64 8.75 -0.97
N PHE A 152 14.94 8.53 -0.91
CA PHE A 152 15.91 9.37 -1.62
C PHE A 152 15.93 8.98 -3.10
N PRO A 153 15.46 9.85 -4.01
CA PRO A 153 15.44 9.53 -5.43
C PRO A 153 16.84 9.66 -6.02
N ARG A 154 17.09 8.94 -7.11
CA ARG A 154 18.22 9.22 -8.00
C ARG A 154 17.97 10.50 -8.81
N GLU A 155 19.05 11.18 -9.20
CA GLU A 155 18.98 12.50 -9.87
C GLU A 155 19.30 12.46 -11.37
N ASP A 156 19.74 11.31 -11.89
CA ASP A 156 20.07 11.11 -13.31
C ASP A 156 18.85 10.93 -14.21
N VAL A 157 17.67 10.66 -13.64
CA VAL A 157 16.39 10.57 -14.34
C VAL A 157 15.31 11.39 -13.63
N THR A 158 14.22 11.68 -14.32
CA THR A 158 13.13 12.47 -13.74
C THR A 158 12.37 11.70 -12.66
N ARG A 159 11.80 12.43 -11.69
CA ARG A 159 10.87 11.87 -10.70
C ARG A 159 9.68 11.15 -11.33
N GLU A 160 9.17 11.66 -12.45
CA GLU A 160 8.11 11.03 -13.24
C GLU A 160 8.55 9.63 -13.74
N THR A 161 9.76 9.51 -14.27
CA THR A 161 10.31 8.23 -14.74
C THR A 161 10.33 7.20 -13.62
N ILE A 162 10.86 7.58 -12.45
CA ILE A 162 10.94 6.69 -11.28
C ILE A 162 9.54 6.32 -10.80
N ALA A 163 8.62 7.29 -10.70
CA ALA A 163 7.24 7.03 -10.29
C ALA A 163 6.52 6.04 -11.22
N LYS A 164 6.76 6.14 -12.54
CA LYS A 164 6.20 5.21 -13.53
C LYS A 164 6.78 3.80 -13.41
N GLN A 165 8.08 3.67 -13.14
CA GLN A 165 8.70 2.36 -12.88
C GLN A 165 8.09 1.71 -11.62
N ILE A 166 7.98 2.45 -10.51
CA ILE A 166 7.33 1.95 -9.28
C ILE A 166 5.87 1.60 -9.56
N ALA A 167 5.15 2.43 -10.33
CA ALA A 167 3.75 2.17 -10.68
C ALA A 167 3.55 0.88 -11.48
N LEU A 168 4.45 0.59 -12.43
CA LEU A 168 4.42 -0.66 -13.19
C LEU A 168 4.73 -1.87 -12.30
N ALA A 169 5.72 -1.75 -11.43
CA ALA A 169 6.06 -2.79 -10.46
C ALA A 169 4.87 -3.12 -9.53
N LEU A 170 4.17 -2.10 -9.03
CA LEU A 170 3.00 -2.26 -8.17
C LEU A 170 1.73 -2.68 -8.94
N ARG A 171 1.62 -2.34 -10.22
CA ARG A 171 0.54 -2.84 -11.08
C ARG A 171 0.54 -4.37 -11.13
N ASP A 172 1.72 -4.98 -11.22
CA ASP A 172 1.83 -6.44 -11.21
C ASP A 172 1.42 -7.03 -9.85
N GLU A 173 1.70 -6.33 -8.74
CA GLU A 173 1.21 -6.71 -7.41
C GLU A 173 -0.32 -6.62 -7.30
N VAL A 174 -0.95 -5.59 -7.86
CA VAL A 174 -2.43 -5.49 -7.94
C VAL A 174 -3.00 -6.65 -8.73
N ALA A 175 -2.38 -7.02 -9.86
CA ALA A 175 -2.81 -8.14 -10.67
C ALA A 175 -2.72 -9.48 -9.91
N ASP A 176 -1.64 -9.69 -9.16
CA ASP A 176 -1.45 -10.92 -8.38
C ASP A 176 -2.40 -11.00 -7.18
N LEU A 177 -2.66 -9.87 -6.50
CA LEU A 177 -3.68 -9.80 -5.44
C LEU A 177 -5.06 -10.18 -5.97
N GLU A 178 -5.44 -9.63 -7.13
CA GLU A 178 -6.70 -9.97 -7.77
C GLU A 178 -6.75 -11.46 -8.18
N ALA A 179 -5.66 -11.99 -8.75
CA ALA A 179 -5.54 -13.39 -9.12
C ALA A 179 -5.61 -14.33 -7.90
N ALA A 180 -5.18 -13.87 -6.73
CA ALA A 180 -5.32 -14.58 -5.45
C ALA A 180 -6.73 -14.49 -4.83
N GLY A 181 -7.67 -13.80 -5.50
CA GLY A 181 -9.06 -13.67 -5.07
C GLY A 181 -9.37 -12.43 -4.23
N ILE A 182 -8.38 -11.56 -4.01
CA ILE A 182 -8.56 -10.33 -3.23
C ILE A 182 -9.36 -9.31 -4.06
N GLY A 183 -10.59 -9.05 -3.61
CA GLY A 183 -11.53 -8.20 -4.35
C GLY A 183 -11.47 -6.71 -4.00
N ILE A 184 -10.89 -6.35 -2.86
CA ILE A 184 -10.77 -4.96 -2.43
C ILE A 184 -9.29 -4.69 -2.21
N ILE A 185 -8.73 -3.72 -2.94
CA ILE A 185 -7.31 -3.39 -2.87
C ILE A 185 -7.19 -1.90 -2.53
N GLN A 186 -6.53 -1.63 -1.41
CA GLN A 186 -6.25 -0.29 -0.95
C GLN A 186 -4.87 0.16 -1.43
N ILE A 187 -4.80 1.32 -2.07
CA ILE A 187 -3.56 1.93 -2.55
C ILE A 187 -3.43 3.32 -1.93
N ASP A 188 -2.56 3.45 -0.94
CA ASP A 188 -2.45 4.66 -0.12
C ASP A 188 -1.41 5.64 -0.68
N GLU A 189 -1.84 6.88 -0.91
CA GLU A 189 -1.00 7.96 -1.45
C GLU A 189 -0.94 9.21 -0.53
N PRO A 190 -0.49 9.08 0.74
CA PRO A 190 -0.38 10.23 1.63
C PRO A 190 0.59 11.29 1.10
N ALA A 191 1.65 10.91 0.39
CA ALA A 191 2.65 11.86 -0.08
C ALA A 191 2.27 12.57 -1.38
N LEU A 192 1.14 12.24 -2.03
CA LEU A 192 0.70 12.94 -3.25
C LEU A 192 0.46 14.43 -3.00
N ARG A 193 -0.06 14.79 -1.82
CA ARG A 193 -0.21 16.21 -1.44
C ARG A 193 1.11 16.81 -0.96
N GLU A 194 1.91 16.03 -0.25
CA GLU A 194 3.20 16.44 0.32
C GLU A 194 4.22 16.77 -0.77
N GLY A 195 4.26 15.98 -1.84
CA GLY A 195 5.18 16.14 -2.95
C GLY A 195 4.85 17.27 -3.92
N LEU A 196 3.77 18.02 -3.70
CA LEU A 196 3.43 19.16 -4.55
C LEU A 196 4.53 20.22 -4.50
N PRO A 197 4.96 20.76 -5.66
CA PRO A 197 5.91 21.87 -5.70
C PRO A 197 5.44 23.06 -4.85
N LEU A 198 6.39 23.80 -4.28
CA LEU A 198 6.06 24.98 -3.46
C LEU A 198 5.33 26.07 -4.28
N ARG A 199 5.63 26.17 -5.58
CA ARG A 199 5.00 27.13 -6.48
C ARG A 199 3.77 26.51 -7.14
N ARG A 200 2.64 27.21 -7.03
CA ARG A 200 1.37 26.76 -7.59
C ARG A 200 1.39 26.58 -9.11
N CYS A 201 2.20 27.35 -9.84
CA CYS A 201 2.32 27.23 -11.29
C CYS A 201 2.87 25.87 -11.74
N ASP A 202 3.59 25.17 -10.87
CA ASP A 202 4.22 23.88 -11.20
C ASP A 202 3.33 22.69 -10.78
N TRP A 203 2.15 22.95 -10.20
CA TRP A 203 1.25 21.92 -9.68
C TRP A 203 0.68 21.04 -10.79
N ASP A 204 0.24 21.64 -11.90
CA ASP A 204 -0.44 20.89 -12.96
C ASP A 204 0.48 19.82 -13.57
N ALA A 205 1.74 20.17 -13.82
CA ALA A 205 2.75 19.22 -14.30
C ALA A 205 3.01 18.08 -13.31
N TYR A 206 3.14 18.40 -12.01
CA TYR A 206 3.32 17.39 -10.96
C TYR A 206 2.14 16.41 -10.88
N LEU A 207 0.92 16.96 -10.88
CA LEU A 207 -0.28 16.15 -10.74
C LEU A 207 -0.55 15.29 -11.95
N GLN A 208 -0.20 15.77 -13.14
CA GLN A 208 -0.36 15.02 -14.36
C GLN A 208 0.35 13.66 -14.23
N TRP A 209 1.64 13.66 -13.92
CA TRP A 209 2.38 12.40 -13.77
C TRP A 209 2.06 11.68 -12.46
N GLY A 210 1.80 12.39 -11.36
CA GLY A 210 1.48 11.77 -10.07
C GLY A 210 0.17 10.98 -10.11
N VAL A 211 -0.87 11.55 -10.72
CA VAL A 211 -2.16 10.88 -10.93
C VAL A 211 -2.02 9.79 -11.99
N GLU A 212 -1.21 10.00 -13.04
CA GLU A 212 -0.94 8.96 -14.04
C GLU A 212 -0.26 7.73 -13.41
N ALA A 213 0.74 7.93 -12.55
CA ALA A 213 1.42 6.83 -11.83
C ALA A 213 0.43 6.03 -10.96
N PHE A 214 -0.42 6.71 -10.19
CA PHE A 214 -1.49 6.04 -9.44
C PHE A 214 -2.45 5.25 -10.35
N ARG A 215 -2.83 5.82 -11.49
CA ARG A 215 -3.69 5.15 -12.47
C ARG A 215 -3.02 3.94 -13.09
N ILE A 216 -1.74 3.99 -13.45
CA ILE A 216 -0.99 2.84 -13.98
C ILE A 216 -1.05 1.67 -12.98
N ASN A 217 -0.81 1.95 -11.70
CA ASN A 217 -0.89 0.97 -10.62
C ASN A 217 -2.31 0.35 -10.54
N ALA A 218 -3.35 1.19 -10.49
CA ALA A 218 -4.74 0.74 -10.28
C ALA A 218 -5.45 0.18 -11.54
N ALA A 219 -4.97 0.50 -12.75
CA ALA A 219 -5.72 0.28 -14.00
C ALA A 219 -5.90 -1.19 -14.40
N VAL A 220 -5.09 -2.09 -13.85
CA VAL A 220 -5.21 -3.53 -14.14
C VAL A 220 -6.41 -4.18 -13.45
N ALA A 221 -6.95 -3.55 -12.40
CA ALA A 221 -8.08 -4.08 -11.65
C ALA A 221 -9.35 -4.16 -12.51
N LYS A 222 -10.00 -5.31 -12.47
CA LYS A 222 -11.30 -5.55 -13.12
C LYS A 222 -12.40 -4.66 -12.54
N ASP A 223 -13.50 -4.59 -13.27
CA ASP A 223 -14.63 -3.74 -12.91
C ASP A 223 -15.31 -4.14 -11.59
N ASP A 224 -15.21 -5.42 -11.21
CA ASP A 224 -15.73 -5.97 -9.96
C ASP A 224 -14.71 -5.94 -8.79
N THR A 225 -13.46 -5.54 -9.07
CA THR A 225 -12.43 -5.28 -8.05
C THR A 225 -12.54 -3.82 -7.59
N GLN A 226 -12.56 -3.59 -6.28
CA GLN A 226 -12.67 -2.26 -5.70
C GLN A 226 -11.30 -1.70 -5.32
N ILE A 227 -10.89 -0.61 -5.97
CA ILE A 227 -9.73 0.17 -5.56
C ILE A 227 -10.15 1.25 -4.56
N THR A 228 -9.55 1.26 -3.38
CA THR A 228 -9.80 2.28 -2.35
C THR A 228 -8.51 3.05 -2.06
N PRO A 229 -8.46 4.39 -2.22
CA PRO A 229 -7.34 5.17 -1.69
C PRO A 229 -7.67 5.72 -0.31
N THR A 230 -6.69 5.77 0.60
CA THR A 230 -6.80 6.59 1.81
C THR A 230 -6.08 7.92 1.61
N CYS A 231 -6.73 9.00 2.04
CA CYS A 231 -6.12 10.33 2.12
C CYS A 231 -6.22 10.85 3.56
N VAL A 232 -5.08 11.25 4.13
CA VAL A 232 -4.98 11.66 5.55
C VAL A 232 -5.28 13.15 5.75
N THR A 233 -5.43 13.94 4.67
CA THR A 233 -5.66 15.39 4.76
C THR A 233 -7.14 15.77 4.71
N ALA A 234 -7.63 16.46 5.74
CA ALA A 234 -9.01 16.96 5.80
C ALA A 234 -9.30 18.15 4.85
N ASN A 235 -8.29 18.94 4.49
CA ASN A 235 -8.41 20.11 3.61
C ASN A 235 -7.97 19.80 2.18
N LEU A 236 -8.76 18.98 1.48
CA LEU A 236 -8.66 18.83 0.03
C LEU A 236 -9.47 19.94 -0.63
N THR A 237 -8.82 20.85 -1.36
CA THR A 237 -9.57 21.74 -2.27
C THR A 237 -10.26 20.87 -3.33
N THR A 238 -11.57 21.03 -3.53
CA THR A 238 -12.44 20.12 -4.31
C THR A 238 -12.07 19.94 -5.79
N SER A 239 -11.02 20.60 -6.29
CA SER A 239 -10.48 20.41 -7.63
C SER A 239 -9.76 19.07 -7.82
N TRP A 240 -9.19 18.46 -6.78
CA TRP A 240 -8.39 17.22 -6.89
C TRP A 240 -9.24 15.96 -7.11
N ILE A 241 -10.46 15.94 -6.56
CA ILE A 241 -11.38 14.78 -6.60
C ILE A 241 -12.12 14.69 -7.95
N ARG A 242 -12.08 15.74 -8.77
CA ARG A 242 -12.57 15.68 -10.16
C ARG A 242 -11.54 14.97 -11.04
N LEU A 243 -11.34 13.67 -10.79
CA LEU A 243 -10.89 12.73 -11.81
C LEU A 243 -11.87 12.88 -12.98
N PRO A 244 -11.44 13.35 -14.17
CA PRO A 244 -12.37 13.48 -15.27
C PRO A 244 -12.87 12.09 -15.67
N ARG A 245 -14.20 11.92 -15.61
CA ARG A 245 -14.92 10.81 -16.25
C ARG A 245 -14.51 10.76 -17.72
N TRP A 246 -13.88 9.68 -18.14
CA TRP A 246 -13.76 9.35 -19.56
C TRP A 246 -14.11 7.87 -19.74
N MET A 247 -15.40 7.62 -19.97
CA MET A 247 -15.81 6.51 -20.82
C MET A 247 -15.61 6.99 -22.27
N PRO A 248 -14.91 6.23 -23.13
CA PRO A 248 -15.10 6.39 -24.56
C PRO A 248 -16.53 5.93 -24.89
N THR A 249 -17.27 6.78 -25.60
CA THR A 249 -18.48 6.42 -26.34
C THR A 249 -18.22 5.28 -27.31
#